data_AF-A0A9N6Z173-F1
#
_entry.id   AF-A0A9N6Z173-F1
#
_cell.length_a   1.000
_cell.length_b   1.000
_cell.length_c   1.000
_cell.angle_alpha   90.00
_cell.angle_beta   90.00
_cell.angle_gamma   90.00
#
_symmetry.space_group_name_H-M   'P 1'
#
loop_
_entity.id
_entity.type
_entity.pdbx_description
1 polymer ?
#
loop_
_entity_poly.entity_id
_entity_poly.type
_entity_poly.pdbx_seq_one_letter_code
_entity_poly.pdbx_strand_id
1 'polypeptide(L)'
;MSDYRLTTVETVREQGSWAFTAREGDADREVFLVPCADEPGGEAERLDRAVRAWINRCTHEDQRLHREAVGAVTRGGSVVCPKHGSAFDACDGSCDNGEAAGTTLREIDVAVRDGAVFLTDDDLTYLYEGLPDDDGDDEGPSSSSHLTF
;
A
#
# COMPACT_ATOMS: atom_id res chain seq x y z
N MET A 1 10.01 -20.71 -6.96
CA MET A 1 8.65 -20.74 -6.40
C MET A 1 7.63 -20.57 -7.53
N SER A 2 6.34 -20.80 -7.30
CA SER A 2 5.29 -20.56 -8.31
C SER A 2 4.72 -19.16 -8.11
N ASP A 3 4.83 -18.31 -9.11
CA ASP A 3 4.22 -16.98 -9.11
C ASP A 3 2.70 -17.10 -8.90
N TYR A 4 2.14 -16.28 -8.01
CA TYR A 4 0.70 -16.26 -7.76
C TYR A 4 0.04 -15.10 -8.49
N ARG A 5 -0.99 -15.37 -9.29
CA ARG A 5 -1.74 -14.31 -9.99
C ARG A 5 -2.64 -13.57 -8.99
N LEU A 6 -2.37 -12.28 -8.78
CA LEU A 6 -3.12 -11.42 -7.85
C LEU A 6 -4.36 -10.83 -8.52
N THR A 7 -4.16 -9.91 -9.46
CA THR A 7 -5.21 -9.10 -10.10
C THR A 7 -4.73 -8.60 -11.47
N THR A 8 -5.31 -7.52 -12.00
CA THR A 8 -4.86 -6.85 -13.22
C THR A 8 -4.44 -5.40 -12.97
N VAL A 9 -3.57 -4.87 -13.81
CA VAL A 9 -3.18 -3.45 -13.79
C VAL A 9 -4.40 -2.55 -13.95
N GLU A 10 -5.35 -2.94 -14.80
CA GLU A 10 -6.61 -2.21 -15.02
C GLU A 10 -7.40 -2.10 -13.71
N THR A 11 -7.61 -3.22 -13.01
CA THR A 11 -8.31 -3.24 -11.73
C THR A 11 -7.65 -2.31 -10.69
N VAL A 12 -6.32 -2.34 -10.57
CA VAL A 12 -5.59 -1.47 -9.63
C VAL A 12 -5.76 0.01 -10.00
N ARG A 13 -5.77 0.34 -11.30
CA ARG A 13 -5.98 1.71 -11.78
C ARG A 13 -7.41 2.20 -11.56
N GLU A 14 -8.41 1.37 -11.83
CA GLU A 14 -9.82 1.69 -11.66
C GLU A 14 -10.18 1.91 -10.18
N GLN A 15 -9.64 1.08 -9.29
CA GLN A 15 -9.87 1.18 -7.85
C GLN A 15 -8.93 2.17 -7.16
N GLY A 16 -7.88 2.64 -7.84
CA GLY A 16 -6.82 3.49 -7.28
C GLY A 16 -5.84 2.75 -6.35
N SER A 17 -6.24 1.61 -5.79
CA SER A 17 -5.39 0.65 -5.09
C SER A 17 -6.13 -0.67 -4.89
N TRP A 18 -5.42 -1.76 -4.62
CA TRP A 18 -6.01 -3.08 -4.35
C TRP A 18 -5.19 -3.81 -3.29
N ALA A 19 -5.81 -4.49 -2.33
CA ALA A 19 -5.09 -5.10 -1.22
C ALA A 19 -5.25 -6.62 -1.14
N PHE A 20 -4.28 -7.26 -0.51
CA PHE A 20 -4.30 -8.68 -0.20
C PHE A 20 -3.53 -8.98 1.08
N THR A 21 -3.81 -10.15 1.62
CA THR A 21 -3.08 -10.71 2.76
C THR A 21 -2.20 -11.86 2.29
N ALA A 22 -0.94 -11.86 2.73
CA ALA A 22 0.04 -12.89 2.47
C ALA A 22 0.75 -13.33 3.75
N ARG A 23 1.28 -14.54 3.75
CA ARG A 23 2.06 -15.12 4.84
C ARG A 23 3.55 -14.91 4.59
N GLU A 24 4.25 -14.36 5.57
CA GLU A 24 5.72 -14.27 5.64
C GLU A 24 6.22 -15.05 6.85
N GLY A 25 6.89 -16.18 6.63
CA GLY A 25 7.21 -17.11 7.72
C GLY A 25 5.93 -17.51 8.48
N ASP A 26 5.84 -17.15 9.76
CA ASP A 26 4.68 -17.44 10.61
C ASP A 26 3.67 -16.28 10.70
N ALA A 27 3.99 -15.09 10.16
CA ALA A 27 3.21 -13.87 10.33
C ALA A 27 2.41 -13.47 9.08
N ASP A 28 1.21 -12.94 9.29
CA ASP A 28 0.45 -12.30 8.21
C ASP A 28 0.95 -10.90 7.90
N ARG A 29 0.98 -10.60 6.60
CA ARG A 29 1.33 -9.31 6.03
C ARG A 29 0.19 -8.82 5.18
N GLU A 30 -0.24 -7.61 5.49
CA GLU A 30 -1.14 -6.83 4.65
C GLU A 30 -0.30 -6.11 3.60
N VAL A 31 -0.66 -6.28 2.33
CA VAL A 31 0.02 -5.68 1.19
C VAL A 31 -1.00 -4.95 0.35
N PHE A 32 -0.63 -3.79 -0.20
CA PHE A 32 -1.47 -3.11 -1.19
C PHE A 32 -0.68 -2.82 -2.47
N LEU A 33 -1.39 -2.92 -3.58
CA LEU A 33 -0.98 -2.50 -4.91
C LEU A 33 -1.46 -1.07 -5.14
N VAL A 34 -0.60 -0.24 -5.73
CA VAL A 34 -0.93 1.13 -6.14
C VAL A 34 -0.42 1.37 -7.57
N PRO A 35 -1.15 2.14 -8.41
CA PRO A 35 -0.62 2.56 -9.70
C PRO A 35 0.65 3.40 -9.51
N CYS A 36 1.69 3.03 -10.24
CA CYS A 36 2.84 3.92 -10.42
C CYS A 36 2.58 4.73 -11.69
N ALA A 37 2.48 6.04 -11.54
CA ALA A 37 2.42 6.97 -12.66
C ALA A 37 3.78 7.66 -12.74
N ASP A 38 4.70 7.10 -13.55
CA ASP A 38 5.77 7.92 -14.11
C ASP A 38 5.10 9.12 -14.84
N GLU A 39 5.67 10.32 -14.69
CA GLU A 39 5.15 11.61 -15.20
C GLU A 39 4.36 11.51 -16.52
N PRO A 40 3.26 12.28 -16.71
CA PRO A 40 2.51 12.28 -17.96
C PRO A 40 3.41 12.70 -19.14
N GLY A 41 3.95 11.71 -19.87
CA GLY A 41 4.91 11.89 -20.96
C GLY A 41 6.19 11.05 -20.85
N GLY A 42 6.45 10.41 -19.71
CA GLY A 42 7.50 9.41 -19.55
C GLY A 42 6.96 8.01 -19.80
N GLU A 43 7.29 7.43 -20.97
CA GLU A 43 7.15 6.00 -21.31
C GLU A 43 5.98 5.25 -20.61
N ALA A 44 4.74 5.73 -20.78
CA ALA A 44 3.50 5.09 -20.30
C ALA A 44 3.24 3.68 -20.89
N GLU A 45 4.22 3.11 -21.59
CA GLU A 45 4.18 1.87 -22.34
C GLU A 45 4.86 0.70 -21.57
N ARG A 46 5.62 1.00 -20.51
CA ARG A 46 6.26 -0.03 -19.68
C ARG A 46 5.29 -0.61 -18.66
N LEU A 47 4.46 -1.54 -19.12
CA LEU A 47 3.54 -2.31 -18.28
C LEU A 47 4.24 -2.99 -17.09
N ASP A 48 5.52 -3.34 -17.23
CA ASP A 48 6.33 -4.00 -16.19
C ASP A 48 6.43 -3.18 -14.89
N ARG A 49 6.23 -1.86 -14.96
CA ARG A 49 6.30 -0.96 -13.79
C ARG A 49 5.01 -0.22 -13.51
N ALA A 50 3.89 -0.60 -14.14
CA ALA A 50 2.62 0.12 -14.02
C ALA A 50 2.00 0.08 -12.60
N VAL A 51 2.43 -0.85 -11.77
CA VAL A 51 2.00 -1.00 -10.37
C VAL A 51 3.21 -1.23 -9.46
N ARG A 52 3.07 -0.85 -8.20
CA ARG A 52 3.97 -1.24 -7.11
C ARG A 52 3.20 -1.86 -5.97
N ALA A 53 3.87 -2.68 -5.19
CA ALA A 53 3.32 -3.36 -4.04
C ALA A 53 4.10 -2.97 -2.78
N TRP A 54 3.39 -2.64 -1.72
CA TRP A 54 3.98 -2.17 -0.47
C TRP A 54 3.33 -2.85 0.73
N ILE A 55 4.12 -3.10 1.79
CA ILE A 55 3.55 -3.43 3.10
C ILE A 55 2.61 -2.29 3.53
N ASN A 56 1.40 -2.65 3.96
CA ASN A 56 0.34 -1.71 4.35
C ASN A 56 0.55 -1.09 5.73
N ARG A 57 1.75 -0.57 6.01
CA ARG A 57 2.07 0.11 7.27
C ARG A 57 2.94 1.33 7.01
N CYS A 58 2.54 2.45 7.59
CA CYS A 58 3.36 3.65 7.67
C CYS A 58 4.66 3.32 8.43
N THR A 59 5.77 3.90 7.99
CA THR A 59 7.10 3.72 8.61
C THR A 59 7.27 4.52 9.90
N HIS A 60 6.40 5.49 10.17
CA HIS A 60 6.39 6.28 11.41
C HIS A 60 5.75 5.51 12.58
N GLU A 61 4.53 4.99 12.36
CA GLU A 61 3.73 4.24 13.34
C GLU A 61 2.94 3.16 12.60
N ASP A 62 2.44 2.14 13.31
CA ASP A 62 1.69 1.00 12.74
C ASP A 62 0.29 1.39 12.20
N GLN A 63 0.25 2.34 11.28
CA GLN A 63 -0.94 2.88 10.65
C GLN A 63 -1.10 2.26 9.26
N ARG A 64 -2.26 1.63 9.01
CA ARG A 64 -2.71 1.22 7.68
C ARG A 64 -2.76 2.42 6.72
N LEU A 65 -2.19 2.25 5.52
CA LEU A 65 -2.20 3.23 4.42
C LEU A 65 -3.38 2.98 3.47
N HIS A 66 -3.77 1.72 3.30
CA HIS A 66 -4.93 1.23 2.60
C HIS A 66 -5.94 0.67 3.61
N ARG A 67 -7.22 1.01 3.47
CA ARG A 67 -8.34 0.43 4.25
C ARG A 67 -9.41 -0.08 3.27
N GLU A 68 -9.97 -1.27 3.50
CA GLU A 68 -10.91 -1.95 2.58
C GLU A 68 -12.02 -1.02 2.01
N ALA A 69 -12.66 -0.24 2.88
CA ALA A 69 -13.78 0.63 2.47
C ALA A 69 -13.37 1.91 1.74
N VAL A 70 -12.09 2.28 1.77
CA VAL A 70 -11.58 3.59 1.31
C VAL A 70 -10.54 3.44 0.20
N GLY A 71 -9.80 2.33 0.19
CA GLY A 71 -8.55 2.20 -0.54
C GLY A 71 -7.41 2.98 0.11
N ALA A 72 -6.31 3.12 -0.64
CA ALA A 72 -5.22 4.03 -0.32
C ALA A 72 -5.56 5.43 -0.81
N VAL A 73 -5.39 6.44 0.06
CA VAL A 73 -5.56 7.84 -0.34
C VAL A 73 -4.34 8.27 -1.12
N THR A 74 -4.51 8.71 -2.37
CA THR A 74 -3.41 9.18 -3.22
C THR A 74 -3.53 10.67 -3.55
N ARG A 75 -2.39 11.35 -3.66
CA ARG A 75 -2.30 12.75 -4.07
C ARG A 75 -0.99 12.99 -4.82
N GLY A 76 -1.10 13.41 -6.08
CA GLY A 76 0.07 13.80 -6.89
C GLY A 76 1.09 12.67 -7.08
N GLY A 77 0.63 11.42 -7.24
CA GLY A 77 1.52 10.26 -7.37
C GLY A 77 2.00 9.67 -6.05
N SER A 78 1.63 10.24 -4.89
CA SER A 78 2.01 9.72 -3.58
C SER A 78 0.83 9.10 -2.82
N VAL A 79 1.09 8.10 -1.98
CA VAL A 79 0.17 7.52 -1.00
C VAL A 79 0.25 8.31 0.30
N VAL A 80 -0.88 8.85 0.77
CA VAL A 80 -0.96 9.71 1.95
C VAL A 80 -1.38 8.88 3.17
N CYS A 81 -0.56 8.90 4.21
CA CYS A 81 -0.92 8.34 5.51
C CYS A 81 -2.09 9.11 6.12
N PRO A 82 -3.21 8.46 6.47
CA PRO A 82 -4.43 9.15 6.91
C PRO A 82 -4.31 9.78 8.30
N LYS A 83 -3.30 9.40 9.10
CA LYS A 83 -3.14 9.87 10.48
C LYS A 83 -2.47 11.25 10.56
N HIS A 84 -1.27 11.37 10.01
CA HIS A 84 -0.45 12.59 10.12
C HIS A 84 -0.08 13.22 8.77
N GLY A 85 -0.48 12.63 7.64
CA GLY A 85 -0.33 13.24 6.33
C GLY A 85 1.04 13.10 5.66
N SER A 86 1.95 12.28 6.19
CA SER A 86 3.14 11.85 5.43
C SER A 86 2.72 11.20 4.12
N ALA A 87 3.45 11.50 3.05
CA ALA A 87 3.17 11.08 1.70
C ALA A 87 4.35 10.29 1.15
N PHE A 88 4.08 9.07 0.71
CA PHE A 88 5.08 8.16 0.14
C PHE A 88 4.92 8.14 -1.38
N ASP A 89 5.99 8.33 -2.13
CA ASP A 89 5.95 8.18 -3.59
C ASP A 89 5.43 6.78 -3.98
N ALA A 90 4.46 6.69 -4.90
CA ALA A 90 3.85 5.41 -5.24
C ALA A 90 4.78 4.49 -6.06
N CYS A 91 5.77 5.06 -6.74
CA CYS A 91 6.69 4.36 -7.63
C CYS A 91 7.95 3.85 -6.93
N ASP A 92 8.45 4.55 -5.90
CA ASP A 92 9.65 4.16 -5.16
C ASP A 92 9.47 4.06 -3.62
N GLY A 93 8.32 4.50 -3.10
CA GLY A 93 7.98 4.36 -1.68
C GLY A 93 8.66 5.36 -0.75
N SER A 94 9.48 6.28 -1.24
CA SER A 94 10.18 7.27 -0.41
C SER A 94 9.23 8.34 0.15
N CYS A 95 9.54 8.83 1.34
CA CYS A 95 8.81 9.92 1.98
C CYS A 95 9.75 11.07 2.31
N ASP A 96 9.45 12.26 1.79
CA ASP A 96 10.23 13.47 2.06
C ASP A 96 9.51 14.48 2.97
N ASN A 97 8.34 14.10 3.53
CA ASN A 97 7.52 15.01 4.32
C ASN A 97 6.91 14.40 5.60
N GLY A 98 6.52 15.29 6.51
CA GLY A 98 5.88 14.93 7.77
C GLY A 98 6.74 14.03 8.66
N GLU A 99 6.10 13.28 9.54
CA GLU A 99 6.77 12.50 10.59
C GLU A 99 7.52 11.26 10.06
N ALA A 100 7.19 10.81 8.84
CA ALA A 100 7.88 9.72 8.17
C ALA A 100 9.02 10.17 7.22
N ALA A 101 9.37 11.46 7.20
CA ALA A 101 10.39 11.99 6.29
C ALA A 101 11.74 11.27 6.44
N GLY A 102 12.38 10.94 5.31
CA GLY A 102 13.65 10.21 5.25
C GLY A 102 13.52 8.69 5.35
N THR A 103 12.31 8.15 5.27
CA THR A 103 12.05 6.71 5.26
C THR A 103 11.47 6.24 3.92
N THR A 104 11.43 4.93 3.71
CA THR A 104 10.89 4.30 2.49
C THR A 104 9.98 3.14 2.89
N LEU A 105 8.86 2.99 2.20
CA LEU A 105 7.98 1.83 2.35
C LEU A 105 8.73 0.54 2.02
N ARG A 106 8.35 -0.55 2.69
CA ARG A 106 8.88 -1.87 2.36
C ARG A 106 8.20 -2.38 1.08
N GLU A 107 8.98 -2.51 0.02
CA GLU A 107 8.58 -3.07 -1.27
C GLU A 107 8.29 -4.57 -1.17
N ILE A 108 7.29 -5.02 -1.94
CA ILE A 108 6.98 -6.42 -2.21
C ILE A 108 7.19 -6.68 -3.70
N ASP A 109 7.93 -7.73 -4.04
CA ASP A 109 8.22 -8.04 -5.44
C ASP A 109 6.97 -8.53 -6.20
N VAL A 110 6.63 -7.79 -7.25
CA VAL A 110 5.55 -8.14 -8.19
C VAL A 110 6.02 -8.01 -9.63
N ALA A 111 5.44 -8.83 -10.51
CA ALA A 111 5.67 -8.77 -11.95
C ALA A 111 4.35 -8.54 -12.69
N VAL A 112 4.40 -7.71 -13.74
CA VAL A 112 3.29 -7.55 -14.67
C VAL A 112 3.58 -8.35 -15.94
N ARG A 113 2.64 -9.21 -16.33
CA ARG A 113 2.71 -10.00 -17.58
C ARG A 113 1.36 -9.95 -18.26
N ASP A 114 1.32 -9.44 -19.49
CA ASP A 114 0.09 -9.30 -20.28
C ASP A 114 -1.03 -8.58 -19.50
N GLY A 115 -0.66 -7.56 -18.71
CA GLY A 115 -1.59 -6.77 -17.88
C GLY A 115 -2.06 -7.44 -16.58
N ALA A 116 -1.72 -8.71 -16.34
CA ALA A 116 -1.95 -9.38 -15.06
C ALA A 116 -0.77 -9.13 -14.10
N VAL A 117 -1.09 -8.93 -12.82
CA VAL A 117 -0.13 -8.72 -11.75
C VAL A 117 0.09 -10.04 -11.02
N PHE A 118 1.35 -10.41 -10.81
CA PHE A 118 1.77 -11.61 -10.12
C PHE A 118 2.61 -11.25 -8.90
N LEU A 119 2.36 -11.91 -7.77
CA LEU A 119 3.28 -11.94 -6.64
C LEU A 119 4.48 -12.81 -7.02
N THR A 120 5.68 -12.23 -6.95
CA THR A 120 6.95 -12.89 -7.26
C THR A 120 7.95 -12.86 -6.10
N ASP A 121 7.57 -12.24 -4.99
CA ASP A 121 8.34 -12.24 -3.75
C ASP A 121 8.41 -13.65 -3.15
N ASP A 122 9.62 -14.21 -3.09
CA ASP A 122 9.86 -15.58 -2.63
C ASP A 122 9.64 -15.75 -1.12
N ASP A 123 9.64 -14.66 -0.33
CA ASP A 123 9.40 -14.68 1.11
C ASP A 123 7.90 -14.68 1.46
N LEU A 124 7.03 -14.42 0.47
CA LEU A 124 5.59 -14.32 0.65
C LEU A 124 4.82 -15.46 -0.01
N THR A 125 3.83 -15.98 0.73
CA THR A 125 2.79 -16.86 0.20
C THR A 125 1.44 -16.16 0.25
N TYR A 126 0.81 -15.94 -0.91
CA TYR A 126 -0.53 -15.37 -0.98
C TYR A 126 -1.54 -16.20 -0.17
N LEU A 127 -2.44 -15.53 0.57
CA LEU A 127 -3.54 -16.16 1.30
C LEU A 127 -4.91 -15.83 0.70
N TYR A 128 -5.29 -14.55 0.71
CA TYR A 128 -6.59 -14.09 0.23
C TYR A 128 -6.56 -12.62 -0.17
N GLU A 129 -7.53 -12.23 -0.99
CA GLU A 129 -7.78 -10.83 -1.39
C GLU A 129 -8.40 -10.08 -0.22
N GLY A 130 -7.97 -8.83 -0.03
CA GLY A 130 -8.41 -7.96 1.03
C GLY A 130 -7.56 -8.02 2.31
N LEU A 131 -8.05 -7.32 3.33
CA LEU A 131 -7.43 -7.19 4.64
C LEU A 131 -8.25 -7.94 5.70
N PRO A 132 -7.64 -8.40 6.81
CA PRO A 132 -8.42 -8.90 7.94
C PRO A 132 -9.29 -7.77 8.52
N ASP A 133 -10.47 -8.14 9.02
CA ASP A 133 -11.42 -7.23 9.65
C ASP A 133 -10.72 -6.33 10.68
N ASP A 134 -11.00 -5.03 10.62
CA ASP A 134 -10.45 -4.02 11.52
C ASP A 134 -11.18 -4.12 12.87
N ASP A 135 -10.76 -5.02 13.74
CA ASP A 135 -11.19 -5.05 15.15
C ASP A 135 -10.54 -3.89 15.94
N GLY A 136 -10.64 -2.65 15.46
CA GLY A 136 -10.65 -1.45 16.31
C GLY A 136 -9.33 -0.78 16.70
N ASP A 137 -8.34 -0.62 15.81
CA ASP A 137 -7.14 0.19 16.08
C ASP A 137 -7.37 1.73 15.95
N ASP A 138 -8.61 2.16 15.72
CA ASP A 138 -9.00 3.56 15.95
C ASP A 138 -9.34 3.75 17.44
N GLU A 139 -8.36 3.55 18.31
CA GLU A 139 -8.30 4.25 19.61
C GLU A 139 -8.24 5.75 19.28
N GLY A 140 -9.42 6.29 18.97
CA GLY A 140 -9.63 7.71 18.75
C GLY A 140 -9.09 8.48 19.95
N PRO A 141 -8.70 9.75 19.77
CA PRO A 141 -8.10 10.51 20.85
C PRO A 141 -9.05 10.50 22.04
N SER A 142 -8.62 9.87 23.14
CA SER A 142 -9.24 10.05 24.45
C SER A 142 -9.16 11.53 24.77
N SER A 143 -10.23 12.24 24.41
CA SER A 143 -10.45 13.63 24.77
C SER A 143 -10.72 13.65 26.26
N SER A 144 -9.64 13.66 27.04
CA SER A 144 -9.71 13.93 28.46
C SER A 144 -9.91 15.43 28.65
N SER A 145 -11.13 15.89 28.40
CA SER A 145 -11.60 17.23 28.79
C SER A 145 -11.80 17.26 30.30
N HIS A 146 -10.71 17.36 31.06
CA HIS A 146 -10.76 17.78 32.46
C HIS A 146 -10.76 19.31 32.51
N LEU A 147 -11.94 19.91 32.39
CA LEU A 147 -12.20 21.25 32.90
C LEU A 147 -13.11 21.11 34.12
N THR A 148 -12.50 21.11 35.30
CA THR A 148 -13.22 21.34 36.57
C THR A 148 -13.57 22.81 36.67
N PHE A 149 -14.85 23.12 36.89
CA PHE A 149 -15.35 24.40 37.39
C PHE A 149 -15.91 24.20 38.79
#